data_AF-A0A928LII8-F1
#
_entry.id   AF-A0A928LII8-F1
#
_cell.length_a   1.000
_cell.length_b   1.000
_cell.length_c   1.000
_cell.angle_alpha   90.00
_cell.angle_beta   90.00
_cell.angle_gamma   90.00
#
_symmetry.space_group_name_H-M   'P 1'
#
loop_
_entity.id
_entity.type
_entity.pdbx_description
1 polymer ?
#
loop_
_entity_poly.entity_id
_entity_poly.type
_entity_poly.pdbx_seq_one_letter_code
_entity_poly.pdbx_strand_id
1 'polypeptide(L)'
;MTDDFVRNRITQLRLQKGVSEYQMSYDLGHSRGYIYNISSGKSLPPLSELFAICDYFGITPAEFFDDSISNPELIRKAVDGMKQLDDGDQLMILNHINRLLKK
;
A
#
# COMPACT_ATOMS: atom_id res chain seq x y z
N MET A 1 -6.36 -11.47 -4.07
CA MET A 1 -6.87 -10.15 -3.70
C MET A 1 -8.34 -10.06 -4.11
N THR A 2 -9.19 -9.43 -3.31
CA THR A 2 -10.65 -9.35 -3.51
C THR A 2 -11.13 -7.91 -3.35
N ASP A 3 -12.38 -7.63 -3.70
CA ASP A 3 -13.01 -6.32 -3.49
C ASP A 3 -12.95 -5.88 -2.01
N ASP A 4 -13.10 -6.85 -1.11
CA ASP A 4 -12.95 -6.67 0.34
C ASP A 4 -11.56 -6.15 0.74
N PHE A 5 -10.51 -6.60 0.05
CA PHE A 5 -9.15 -6.12 0.29
C PHE A 5 -9.06 -4.62 -0.02
N VAL A 6 -9.55 -4.19 -1.19
CA VAL A 6 -9.44 -2.79 -1.64
C VAL A 6 -10.12 -1.85 -0.64
N ARG A 7 -11.36 -2.15 -0.23
CA ARG A 7 -12.09 -1.31 0.74
C ARG A 7 -11.44 -1.30 2.13
N ASN A 8 -10.92 -2.44 2.58
CA ASN A 8 -10.27 -2.55 3.89
C ASN A 8 -8.94 -1.79 3.89
N ARG A 9 -8.17 -1.89 2.80
CA ARG A 9 -6.90 -1.19 2.63
C ARG A 9 -7.08 0.33 2.57
N ILE A 10 -8.06 0.82 1.80
CA ILE A 10 -8.42 2.25 1.80
C ILE A 10 -8.78 2.71 3.21
N THR A 11 -9.59 1.93 3.93
CA THR A 11 -9.97 2.25 5.31
C THR A 11 -8.77 2.28 6.25
N GLN A 12 -7.87 1.30 6.15
CA GLN A 12 -6.64 1.24 6.95
C GLN A 12 -5.76 2.48 6.72
N LEU A 13 -5.41 2.77 5.45
CA LEU A 13 -4.54 3.88 5.08
C LEU A 13 -5.16 5.23 5.49
N ARG A 14 -6.48 5.38 5.30
CA ARG A 14 -7.25 6.55 5.73
C ARG A 14 -7.13 6.80 7.24
N LEU A 15 -7.32 5.74 8.04
CA LEU A 15 -7.23 5.83 9.50
C LEU A 15 -5.80 6.12 9.97
N GLN A 16 -4.79 5.51 9.33
CA GLN A 16 -3.37 5.80 9.62
C GLN A 16 -3.01 7.26 9.33
N LYS A 17 -3.56 7.85 8.25
CA LYS A 17 -3.40 9.27 7.93
C LYS A 17 -4.25 10.19 8.81
N GLY A 18 -5.18 9.66 9.60
CA GLY A 18 -6.04 10.43 10.52
C GLY A 18 -7.15 11.23 9.84
N VAL A 19 -7.59 10.84 8.62
CA VAL A 19 -8.59 11.59 7.86
C VAL A 19 -9.95 10.89 7.86
N SER A 20 -11.06 11.65 7.81
CA SER A 20 -12.41 11.07 7.71
C SER A 20 -12.73 10.66 6.27
N GLU A 21 -13.74 9.79 6.07
CA GLU A 21 -14.22 9.45 4.71
C GLU A 21 -14.71 10.68 3.95
N TYR A 22 -15.36 11.60 4.67
CA TYR A 22 -15.78 12.89 4.12
C TYR A 22 -14.60 13.73 3.66
N GLN A 23 -13.59 13.91 4.53
CA GLN A 23 -12.40 14.70 4.20
C GLN A 23 -11.67 14.11 3.00
N MET A 24 -11.45 12.80 3.00
CA MET A 24 -10.76 12.12 1.90
C MET A 24 -11.55 12.22 0.58
N SER A 25 -12.88 12.14 0.63
CA SER A 25 -13.70 12.35 -0.57
C SER A 25 -13.52 13.76 -1.12
N TYR A 26 -13.49 14.77 -0.24
CA TYR A 26 -13.28 16.17 -0.63
C TYR A 26 -11.86 16.41 -1.18
N ASP A 27 -10.83 15.86 -0.53
CA ASP A 27 -9.43 15.99 -0.95
C ASP A 27 -9.19 15.39 -2.35
N LEU A 28 -9.91 14.32 -2.70
CA LEU A 28 -9.86 13.68 -4.01
C LEU A 28 -10.77 14.37 -5.04
N GLY A 29 -11.42 15.48 -4.70
CA GLY A 29 -12.29 16.23 -5.61
C GLY A 29 -13.67 15.58 -5.85
N HIS A 30 -14.10 14.67 -4.98
CA HIS A 30 -15.35 13.94 -5.12
C HIS A 30 -16.46 14.41 -4.17
N SER A 31 -17.68 13.97 -4.46
CA SER A 31 -18.83 14.19 -3.58
C SER A 31 -18.66 13.52 -2.21
N ARG A 32 -19.30 14.09 -1.17
CA ARG A 32 -19.22 13.66 0.24
C ARG A 32 -19.31 12.16 0.49
N GLY A 33 -20.07 11.42 -0.32
CA GLY A 33 -20.32 9.99 -0.12
C GLY A 33 -19.35 9.06 -0.85
N TYR A 34 -18.38 9.57 -1.61
CA TYR A 34 -17.55 8.75 -2.50
C TYR A 34 -16.75 7.68 -1.76
N ILE A 35 -15.90 8.08 -0.80
CA ILE A 35 -15.10 7.13 -0.01
C ILE A 35 -15.99 6.24 0.86
N TYR A 36 -17.10 6.76 1.37
CA TYR A 36 -18.07 5.96 2.13
C TYR A 36 -18.70 4.85 1.25
N ASN A 37 -19.06 5.14 0.00
CA ASN A 37 -19.60 4.13 -0.91
C ASN A 37 -18.57 3.03 -1.21
N ILE A 38 -17.28 3.38 -1.27
CA ILE A 38 -16.20 2.40 -1.40
C ILE A 38 -16.01 1.58 -0.12
N SER A 39 -15.85 2.24 1.03
CA SER A 39 -15.60 1.56 2.31
C SER A 39 -16.76 0.65 2.74
N SER A 40 -18.00 1.04 2.42
CA SER A 40 -19.21 0.24 2.67
C SER A 40 -19.45 -0.87 1.64
N GLY A 41 -18.65 -0.94 0.57
CA GLY A 41 -18.76 -1.96 -0.48
C GLY A 41 -19.90 -1.74 -1.48
N LYS A 42 -20.50 -0.54 -1.51
CA LYS A 42 -21.51 -0.18 -2.52
C LYS A 42 -20.91 0.03 -3.91
N SER A 43 -19.63 0.38 -3.98
CA SER A 43 -18.90 0.60 -5.23
C SER A 43 -17.42 0.26 -5.06
N LEU A 44 -16.73 0.04 -6.18
CA LEU A 44 -15.27 0.04 -6.23
C LEU A 44 -14.76 1.31 -6.92
N PRO A 45 -13.56 1.78 -6.57
CA PRO A 45 -12.92 2.83 -7.35
C PRO A 45 -12.59 2.29 -8.75
N PRO A 46 -12.94 3.02 -9.83
CA PRO A 46 -12.34 2.79 -11.14
C PRO A 46 -10.81 2.81 -11.06
N LEU A 47 -10.12 2.18 -12.01
CA LEU A 47 -8.65 2.09 -11.98
C LEU A 47 -7.95 3.46 -11.92
N SER A 48 -8.48 4.46 -12.62
CA SER A 48 -7.97 5.85 -12.56
C SER A 48 -8.08 6.44 -11.15
N GLU A 49 -9.17 6.16 -10.45
CA GLU A 49 -9.37 6.62 -9.08
C GLU A 49 -8.51 5.86 -8.09
N LEU A 50 -8.23 4.57 -8.35
CA LEU A 50 -7.28 3.82 -7.55
C LEU A 50 -5.88 4.46 -7.60
N PHE A 51 -5.44 4.92 -8.78
CA PHE A 51 -4.18 5.67 -8.89
C PHE A 51 -4.21 6.99 -8.14
N ALA A 52 -5.29 7.77 -8.25
CA ALA A 52 -5.45 9.00 -7.48
C ALA A 52 -5.43 8.76 -5.95
N ILE A 53 -6.04 7.65 -5.50
CA ILE A 53 -5.99 7.21 -4.10
C ILE A 53 -4.55 6.85 -3.69
N CYS A 54 -3.80 6.15 -4.55
CA CYS A 54 -2.39 5.82 -4.30
C CYS A 54 -1.54 7.10 -4.16
N ASP A 55 -1.70 8.05 -5.09
CA ASP A 55 -1.02 9.35 -5.07
C ASP A 55 -1.36 10.15 -3.80
N TYR A 56 -2.62 10.14 -3.38
CA TYR A 56 -3.07 10.80 -2.14
C TYR A 56 -2.36 10.26 -0.89
N PHE A 57 -2.01 8.98 -0.87
CA PHE A 57 -1.24 8.36 0.21
C PHE A 57 0.28 8.41 -0.01
N GLY A 58 0.75 8.84 -1.18
CA GLY A 58 2.18 8.83 -1.52
C GLY A 58 2.75 7.43 -1.65
N ILE A 59 1.94 6.46 -2.09
CA ILE A 59 2.34 5.06 -2.29
C ILE A 59 2.13 4.65 -3.73
N THR A 60 2.85 3.65 -4.19
CA THR A 60 2.62 3.00 -5.47
C THR A 60 1.44 2.02 -5.40
N PRO A 61 0.83 1.65 -6.53
CA PRO A 61 -0.17 0.58 -6.56
C PRO A 61 0.36 -0.75 -6.01
N ALA A 62 1.64 -1.06 -6.24
CA ALA A 62 2.27 -2.26 -5.68
C ALA A 62 2.26 -2.22 -4.14
N GLU A 63 2.65 -1.10 -3.54
CA GLU A 63 2.61 -0.89 -2.08
C GLU A 63 1.17 -0.81 -1.53
N PHE A 64 0.21 -0.33 -2.33
CA PHE A 64 -1.20 -0.42 -1.97
C PHE A 64 -1.64 -1.88 -1.77
N PHE A 65 -1.26 -2.76 -2.70
CA PHE A 65 -1.60 -4.18 -2.65
C PHE A 65 -0.69 -5.04 -1.75
N ASP A 66 0.36 -4.45 -1.18
CA ASP A 66 1.24 -5.10 -0.22
C ASP A 66 0.89 -4.71 1.23
N ASP A 67 -0.01 -5.48 1.83
CA ASP A 67 -0.39 -5.34 3.25
C ASP A 67 0.54 -6.11 4.21
N SER A 68 1.51 -6.85 3.66
CA SER A 68 2.42 -7.70 4.44
C SER A 68 3.59 -6.94 5.07
N ILE A 69 3.86 -5.72 4.58
CA ILE A 69 5.04 -4.97 5.01
C ILE A 69 4.75 -4.10 6.24
N SER A 70 5.29 -4.53 7.40
CA SER A 70 5.22 -3.77 8.65
C SER A 70 5.98 -2.43 8.63
N ASN A 71 7.03 -2.30 7.80
CA ASN A 71 7.77 -1.05 7.59
C ASN A 71 8.16 -0.87 6.11
N PRO A 72 7.26 -0.31 5.27
CA PRO A 72 7.44 -0.22 3.82
C PRO A 72 8.71 0.53 3.40
N GLU A 73 9.04 1.62 4.10
CA GLU A 73 10.22 2.42 3.82
C GLU A 73 11.53 1.63 3.99
N LEU A 74 11.64 0.86 5.08
CA LEU A 74 12.84 0.07 5.34
C LEU A 74 13.01 -1.05 4.31
N ILE A 75 11.92 -1.76 3.99
CA ILE A 75 11.94 -2.84 2.99
C ILE A 75 12.26 -2.28 1.61
N ARG A 76 11.66 -1.15 1.21
CA ARG A 76 11.96 -0.49 -0.06
C ARG A 76 13.43 -0.13 -0.18
N LYS A 77 14.02 0.52 0.84
CA LYS A 77 15.45 0.86 0.85
C LYS A 77 16.33 -0.38 0.75
N ALA A 78 15.98 -1.47 1.43
CA ALA A 78 16.72 -2.73 1.33
C ALA A 78 16.65 -3.32 -0.09
N VAL A 79 15.46 -3.35 -0.70
CA VAL A 79 15.26 -3.83 -2.07
C VAL A 79 16.01 -2.96 -3.08
N ASP A 80 15.98 -1.64 -2.95
CA ASP A 80 16.69 -0.74 -3.86
C ASP A 80 18.21 -0.83 -3.74
N GLY A 81 18.71 -1.14 -2.54
CA GLY A 81 20.12 -1.51 -2.34
C GLY A 81 20.46 -2.83 -3.01
N MET A 82 19.64 -3.87 -2.81
CA MET A 82 19.87 -5.20 -3.40
C MET A 82 19.89 -5.20 -4.93
N LYS A 83 19.07 -4.36 -5.58
CA LYS A 83 19.07 -4.20 -7.05
C LYS A 83 20.41 -3.74 -7.64
N GLN A 84 21.31 -3.19 -6.82
CA GLN A 84 22.62 -2.69 -7.25
C GLN A 84 23.75 -3.70 -7.04
N LEU A 85 23.47 -4.81 -6.37
CA LEU A 85 24.43 -5.87 -6.07
C LEU A 85 24.48 -6.91 -7.17
N ASP A 86 25.62 -7.58 -7.31
CA ASP A 86 25.72 -8.77 -8.15
C ASP A 86 25.06 -10.01 -7.50
N ASP A 87 24.91 -11.06 -8.29
CA ASP A 87 24.26 -12.31 -7.86
C ASP A 87 24.95 -12.94 -6.64
N GLY A 88 26.26 -12.77 -6.50
CA GLY A 88 27.05 -13.32 -5.40
C GLY A 88 26.71 -12.64 -4.07
N ASP A 89 26.72 -11.31 -4.07
CA ASP A 89 26.36 -10.50 -2.90
C ASP A 89 24.88 -10.64 -2.54
N GLN A 90 24.00 -10.71 -3.53
CA GLN A 90 22.58 -11.02 -3.30
C GLN A 90 22.40 -12.38 -2.62
N LEU A 91 23.15 -13.41 -3.06
CA LEU A 91 23.12 -14.73 -2.44
C LEU A 91 23.62 -14.71 -0.99
N MET A 92 24.66 -13.93 -0.67
CA MET A 92 25.12 -13.74 0.70
C MET A 92 24.04 -13.13 1.60
N ILE A 93 23.37 -12.09 1.14
CA ILE A 93 22.27 -11.45 1.88
C ILE A 93 21.12 -12.44 2.08
N LEU A 94 20.73 -13.18 1.04
CA LEU A 94 19.69 -14.20 1.12
C LEU A 94 20.05 -15.28 2.15
N ASN A 95 21.31 -15.72 2.19
CA ASN A 95 21.77 -16.68 3.19
C ASN A 95 21.66 -16.14 4.63
N HIS A 96 21.96 -14.85 4.84
CA HIS A 96 21.76 -14.21 6.14
C HIS A 96 20.29 -14.14 6.54
N ILE A 97 19.40 -13.73 5.63
CA ILE A 97 17.96 -13.71 5.86
C ILE A 97 17.46 -15.11 6.23
N ASN A 98 17.84 -16.13 5.45
CA ASN A 98 17.47 -17.52 5.69
C ASN A 98 17.94 -18.01 7.07
N ARG A 99 19.16 -17.66 7.49
CA ARG A 99 19.66 -17.99 8.83
C ARG A 99 18.83 -17.33 9.94
N LEU A 100 18.42 -16.08 9.76
CA LEU A 100 17.62 -15.34 10.76
C LEU A 100 16.18 -15.85 10.84
N LEU A 101 15.62 -16.33 9.72
CA LEU A 101 14.29 -16.94 9.65
C LEU A 101 14.26 -18.37 10.24
N LYS A 102 15.36 -19.12 10.11
CA LYS A 102 15.56 -20.47 10.69
C LYS A 102 15.84 -20.42 12.20
N LYS A 103 15.07 -19.65 12.97
CA LYS A 103 15.07 -19.86 14.43
C LYS A 103 14.86 -21.34 14.75
#